data_AF-A0A2I0LTI6-F1
#
_entry.id   AF-A0A2I0LTI6-F1
#
_cell.length_a   1.000
_cell.length_b   1.000
_cell.length_c   1.000
_cell.angle_alpha   90.00
_cell.angle_beta   90.00
_cell.angle_gamma   90.00
#
_symmetry.space_group_name_H-M   'P 1'
#
loop_
_entity.id
_entity.type
_entity.pdbx_description
1 polymer ?
#
loop_
_entity_poly.entity_id
_entity_poly.type
_entity_poly.pdbx_seq_one_letter_code
_entity_poly.pdbx_strand_id
1 'polypeptide(L)'
;MESVALYNFQATEKDELPFQKGDTLKILNMEDDQNWYKAELYGREGFIPKNYIKVKPHPYGQDVQHFKVLRERNGKYFLWEEKFNSLNELVDFYRTTTIAKKQQIFLRDEDQTQEETQIRASTV
;
A
#
# COMPACT_ATOMS: atom_id res chain seq x y z
N MET A 1 5.48 1.11 8.64
CA MET A 1 6.32 0.94 7.44
C MET A 1 7.78 0.93 7.84
N GLU A 2 8.67 0.29 7.10
CA GLU A 2 10.11 0.37 7.35
C GLU A 2 10.75 1.51 6.55
N SER A 3 11.83 2.06 7.06
CA SER A 3 12.63 3.09 6.39
C SER A 3 14.10 2.94 6.73
N VAL A 4 14.97 3.50 5.90
CA VAL A 4 16.41 3.51 6.13
C VAL A 4 16.91 4.93 6.20
N ALA A 5 17.70 5.25 7.21
CA ALA A 5 18.38 6.53 7.33
C ALA A 5 19.42 6.73 6.23
N LEU A 6 19.28 7.82 5.46
CA LEU A 6 20.23 8.20 4.41
C LEU A 6 21.42 9.01 4.98
N TYR A 7 21.19 9.70 6.10
CA TYR A 7 22.17 10.55 6.77
C TYR A 7 22.09 10.36 8.28
N ASN A 8 23.08 10.88 9.00
CA ASN A 8 23.05 10.96 10.45
C ASN A 8 22.14 12.13 10.87
N PHE A 9 21.41 11.96 11.96
CA PHE A 9 20.58 12.99 12.55
C PHE A 9 20.81 13.07 14.05
N GLN A 10 21.12 14.27 14.54
CA GLN A 10 21.22 14.55 15.97
C GLN A 10 19.96 15.30 16.39
N ALA A 11 19.32 14.80 17.44
CA ALA A 11 18.15 15.45 18.03
C ALA A 11 18.56 16.80 18.64
N THR A 12 17.86 17.83 18.22
CA THR A 12 17.92 19.18 18.78
C THR A 12 16.82 19.40 19.82
N GLU A 13 15.68 18.73 19.66
CA GLU A 13 14.55 18.81 20.56
C GLU A 13 14.31 17.48 21.31
N LYS A 14 13.57 17.57 22.42
CA LYS A 14 13.32 16.45 23.34
C LYS A 14 12.48 15.33 22.71
N ASP A 15 11.66 15.71 21.74
CA ASP A 15 10.68 14.84 21.09
C ASP A 15 11.25 14.24 19.79
N GLU A 16 12.50 14.59 19.43
CA GLU A 16 13.19 14.12 18.24
C GLU A 16 13.96 12.82 18.51
N LEU A 17 13.97 11.94 17.50
CA LEU A 17 14.66 10.65 17.58
C LEU A 17 16.00 10.73 16.84
N PRO A 18 17.15 10.66 17.53
CA PRO A 18 18.46 10.64 16.86
C PRO A 18 18.71 9.27 16.20
N PHE A 19 19.39 9.27 15.06
CA PHE A 19 19.73 8.06 14.31
C PHE A 19 20.99 8.24 13.46
N GLN A 20 21.60 7.13 13.04
CA GLN A 20 22.77 7.10 12.17
C GLN A 20 22.39 6.64 10.77
N LYS A 21 23.17 7.06 9.77
CA LYS A 21 23.06 6.59 8.39
C LYS A 21 23.13 5.06 8.37
N GLY A 22 22.14 4.45 7.71
CA GLY A 22 22.01 3.00 7.63
C GLY A 22 21.07 2.39 8.67
N ASP A 23 20.67 3.13 9.71
CA ASP A 23 19.69 2.65 10.68
C ASP A 23 18.36 2.33 9.99
N THR A 24 17.72 1.24 10.43
CA THR A 24 16.38 0.88 9.99
C THR A 24 15.37 1.39 11.02
N LEU A 25 14.55 2.34 10.58
CA LEU A 25 13.57 3.06 11.39
C LEU A 25 12.16 2.57 11.04
N LYS A 26 11.34 2.32 12.06
CA LYS A 26 9.95 1.93 11.87
C LYS A 26 9.06 3.16 11.96
N ILE A 27 8.42 3.52 10.85
CA ILE A 27 7.50 4.65 10.78
C ILE A 27 6.16 4.26 11.41
N LEU A 28 5.75 5.02 12.43
CA LEU A 28 4.53 4.85 13.22
C LEU A 28 3.38 5.74 12.71
N ASN A 29 3.66 6.99 12.30
CA ASN A 29 2.66 7.89 11.73
C ASN A 29 3.24 8.73 10.59
N MET A 30 2.48 8.84 9.49
CA MET A 30 2.83 9.58 8.27
C MET A 30 1.91 10.75 7.95
N GLU A 31 0.80 10.90 8.68
CA GLU A 31 -0.31 11.78 8.31
C GLU A 31 -0.34 13.11 9.08
N ASP A 32 0.40 13.22 10.18
CA ASP A 32 0.27 14.37 11.09
C ASP A 32 1.02 15.64 10.64
N ASP A 33 2.08 15.52 9.83
CA ASP A 33 2.96 16.66 9.49
C ASP A 33 3.55 16.54 8.08
N GLN A 34 3.87 17.67 7.43
CA GLN A 34 4.46 17.69 6.08
C GLN A 34 5.96 17.37 6.06
N ASN A 35 6.71 17.68 7.10
CA ASN A 35 8.17 17.62 7.15
C ASN A 35 8.72 16.58 8.11
N TRP A 36 7.89 16.06 9.01
CA TRP A 36 8.29 15.10 10.04
C TRP A 36 7.50 13.78 9.96
N TYR A 37 8.14 12.69 10.38
CA TYR A 37 7.50 11.42 10.68
C TYR A 37 7.68 11.06 12.14
N LYS A 38 6.68 10.42 12.74
CA LYS A 38 6.87 9.73 14.01
C LYS A 38 7.41 8.33 13.75
N ALA A 39 8.53 7.99 14.37
CA ALA A 39 9.21 6.73 14.16
C ALA A 39 9.68 6.09 15.47
N GLU A 40 10.05 4.81 15.38
CA GLU A 40 10.59 3.99 16.46
C GLU A 40 11.96 3.43 16.05
N LEU A 41 12.95 3.52 16.95
CA LEU A 41 14.28 2.93 16.82
C LEU A 41 14.72 2.35 18.18
N TYR A 42 15.05 1.05 18.20
CA TYR A 42 15.47 0.34 19.43
C TYR A 42 14.55 0.56 20.64
N GLY A 43 13.23 0.60 20.40
CA GLY A 43 12.21 0.82 21.44
C GLY A 43 12.07 2.29 21.91
N ARG A 44 12.77 3.23 21.29
CA ARG A 44 12.59 4.67 21.51
C ARG A 44 11.76 5.26 20.38
N GLU A 45 10.79 6.08 20.74
CA GLU A 45 9.95 6.81 19.78
C GLU A 45 10.33 8.29 19.73
N GLY A 46 10.15 8.90 18.57
CA GLY A 46 10.28 10.34 18.40
C GLY A 46 10.10 10.77 16.95
N PHE A 47 10.28 12.06 16.71
CA PHE A 47 10.16 12.67 15.40
C PHE A 47 11.46 12.63 14.62
N ILE A 48 11.35 12.33 13.33
CA ILE A 48 12.47 12.31 12.38
C ILE A 48 12.15 13.11 11.12
N PRO A 49 13.12 13.82 10.54
CA PRO A 49 12.89 14.60 9.33
C PRO A 49 12.76 13.69 8.10
N LYS A 50 11.71 13.90 7.30
CA LYS A 50 11.40 13.05 6.12
C LYS A 50 12.54 12.98 5.11
N ASN A 51 13.24 14.09 4.90
CA ASN A 51 14.33 14.20 3.92
C ASN A 51 15.60 13.42 4.31
N TYR A 52 15.68 12.94 5.55
CA TYR A 52 16.85 12.21 6.05
C TYR A 52 16.70 10.70 5.95
N ILE A 53 15.53 10.23 5.53
CA ILE A 53 15.23 8.81 5.42
C ILE A 53 14.71 8.47 4.04
N LYS A 54 14.85 7.20 3.69
CA LYS A 54 14.18 6.58 2.55
C LYS A 54 13.20 5.56 3.09
N VAL A 55 11.91 5.87 3.01
CA VAL A 55 10.86 4.89 3.31
C VAL A 55 11.02 3.73 2.34
N LYS A 56 11.21 2.53 2.86
CA LYS A 56 11.20 1.33 2.03
C LYS A 56 9.76 1.16 1.56
N PRO A 57 9.53 0.94 0.25
CA PRO A 57 8.21 0.53 -0.20
C PRO A 57 7.82 -0.69 0.61
N HIS A 58 6.61 -0.68 1.16
CA HIS A 58 6.07 -1.88 1.78
C HIS A 58 6.16 -3.01 0.74
N PRO A 59 6.57 -4.24 1.09
CA PRO A 59 6.63 -5.33 0.11
C PRO A 59 5.31 -5.56 -0.63
N TYR A 60 4.19 -5.06 -0.10
CA TYR A 60 2.86 -5.09 -0.75
C TYR A 60 2.38 -3.73 -1.29
N GLY A 61 3.16 -2.66 -1.08
CA GLY A 61 2.72 -1.27 -1.30
C GLY A 61 2.82 -0.76 -2.74
N GLN A 62 3.35 -1.56 -3.67
CA GLN A 62 3.21 -1.31 -5.11
C GLN A 62 2.34 -2.35 -5.82
N ASP A 63 2.18 -3.55 -5.24
CA ASP A 63 1.48 -4.66 -5.89
C ASP A 63 0.01 -4.80 -5.45
N VAL A 64 -0.36 -4.32 -4.25
CA VAL A 64 -1.72 -4.45 -3.71
C VAL A 64 -2.38 -3.09 -3.54
N GLN A 65 -3.41 -2.83 -4.35
CA GLN A 65 -4.25 -1.63 -4.24
C GLN A 65 -5.55 -1.97 -3.49
N HIS A 66 -5.76 -1.35 -2.34
CA HIS A 66 -6.97 -1.52 -1.56
C HIS A 66 -8.06 -0.54 -2.01
N PHE A 67 -9.24 -1.06 -2.33
CA PHE A 67 -10.42 -0.26 -2.64
C PHE A 67 -11.50 -0.51 -1.60
N LYS A 68 -11.98 0.55 -0.96
CA LYS A 68 -13.04 0.45 0.03
C LYS A 68 -14.38 0.28 -0.65
N VAL A 69 -15.04 -0.86 -0.42
CA VAL A 69 -16.43 -1.05 -0.81
C VAL A 69 -17.33 -0.25 0.15
N LEU A 70 -18.16 0.60 -0.42
CA LEU A 70 -19.16 1.38 0.30
C LEU A 70 -20.55 0.77 0.08
N ARG A 71 -21.46 1.00 1.04
CA ARG A 71 -22.84 0.53 1.00
C ARG A 71 -23.80 1.68 1.32
N GLU A 72 -24.78 1.90 0.47
CA GLU A 72 -25.86 2.87 0.67
C GLU A 72 -26.94 2.34 1.64
N ARG A 73 -27.75 3.26 2.17
CA ARG A 73 -28.89 2.91 3.04
C ARG A 73 -29.95 2.05 2.35
N ASN A 74 -30.06 2.15 1.02
CA ASN A 74 -30.94 1.31 0.19
C ASN A 74 -30.38 -0.10 -0.05
N GLY A 75 -29.20 -0.42 0.49
CA GLY A 75 -28.56 -1.73 0.38
C GLY A 75 -27.59 -1.88 -0.81
N LYS A 76 -27.45 -0.89 -1.69
CA LYS A 76 -26.57 -0.95 -2.87
C LYS A 76 -25.09 -0.79 -2.50
N TYR A 77 -24.21 -1.49 -3.21
CA TYR A 77 -22.76 -1.49 -3.04
C TYR A 77 -22.06 -0.70 -4.16
N PHE A 78 -20.97 -0.01 -3.85
CA PHE A 78 -20.21 0.76 -4.84
C PHE A 78 -18.77 1.04 -4.37
N LEU A 79 -17.86 1.22 -5.33
CA LEU A 79 -16.51 1.79 -5.11
C LEU A 79 -16.41 3.22 -5.66
N TRP A 80 -17.13 3.48 -6.75
CA TRP A 80 -17.12 4.74 -7.50
C TRP A 80 -18.57 5.16 -7.82
N GLU A 81 -18.84 5.66 -9.03
CA GLU A 81 -20.16 6.17 -9.41
C GLU A 81 -21.19 5.04 -9.66
N GLU A 82 -20.73 3.88 -10.12
CA GLU A 82 -21.57 2.70 -10.42
C GLU A 82 -22.03 1.98 -9.15
N LYS A 83 -23.32 1.61 -9.11
CA LYS A 83 -23.99 0.99 -7.96
C LYS A 83 -24.55 -0.38 -8.28
N PHE A 84 -24.29 -1.34 -7.39
CA PHE A 84 -24.62 -2.75 -7.57
C PHE A 84 -25.55 -3.24 -6.45
N ASN A 85 -26.34 -4.28 -6.72
CA ASN A 85 -27.28 -4.84 -5.74
C ASN A 85 -26.64 -5.89 -4.84
N SER A 86 -25.48 -6.44 -5.24
CA SER A 86 -24.71 -7.41 -4.47
C SER A 86 -23.21 -7.20 -4.63
N LEU A 87 -22.42 -7.77 -3.72
CA LEU A 87 -20.96 -7.78 -3.83
C LEU A 87 -20.49 -8.60 -5.03
N ASN A 88 -21.17 -9.69 -5.37
CA ASN A 88 -20.84 -10.53 -6.52
C ASN A 88 -20.98 -9.75 -7.83
N GLU A 89 -22.09 -9.03 -8.00
CA GLU A 89 -22.34 -8.18 -9.17
C GLU A 89 -21.27 -7.10 -9.33
N LEU A 90 -20.83 -6.51 -8.21
CA LEU A 90 -19.73 -5.54 -8.18
C LEU A 90 -18.40 -6.18 -8.61
N VAL A 91 -18.08 -7.36 -8.09
CA VAL A 91 -16.85 -8.08 -8.43
C VAL A 91 -16.84 -8.41 -9.91
N ASP A 92 -17.92 -9.00 -10.42
CA ASP A 92 -18.04 -9.41 -11.82
C ASP A 92 -17.88 -8.21 -12.78
N PHE A 93 -18.44 -7.05 -12.43
CA PHE A 93 -18.24 -5.83 -13.20
C PHE A 93 -16.76 -5.41 -13.28
N TYR A 94 -16.03 -5.43 -12.16
CA TYR A 94 -14.61 -5.04 -12.13
C TYR A 94 -13.64 -6.13 -12.63
N ARG A 95 -14.14 -7.30 -13.04
CA ARG A 95 -13.36 -8.26 -13.84
C ARG A 95 -13.17 -7.78 -15.27
N THR A 96 -14.15 -7.08 -15.83
CA THR A 96 -14.16 -6.62 -17.23
C THR A 96 -14.00 -5.11 -17.37
N THR A 97 -14.23 -4.36 -16.29
CA THR A 97 -14.14 -2.90 -16.26
C THR A 97 -13.02 -2.48 -15.32
N THR A 98 -12.21 -1.50 -15.72
CA THR A 98 -11.08 -1.05 -14.89
C THR A 98 -11.55 -0.46 -13.56
N ILE A 99 -10.95 -0.93 -12.46
CA ILE A 99 -11.21 -0.42 -11.10
C ILE A 99 -10.46 0.88 -10.81
N ALA A 100 -9.40 1.19 -11.57
CA ALA A 100 -8.55 2.35 -11.36
C ALA A 100 -8.73 3.44 -12.42
N LYS A 101 -8.61 4.71 -11.99
CA LYS A 101 -8.83 5.91 -12.83
C LYS A 101 -7.66 6.24 -13.76
N LYS A 102 -6.44 5.86 -13.38
CA LYS A 102 -5.19 6.25 -14.08
C LYS A 102 -4.46 5.08 -14.75
N GLN A 103 -4.91 3.85 -14.51
CA GLN A 103 -4.26 2.64 -14.98
C GLN A 103 -5.33 1.56 -15.19
N GLN A 104 -5.16 0.69 -16.18
CA GLN A 104 -6.09 -0.42 -16.42
C GLN A 104 -5.81 -1.54 -15.42
N ILE A 105 -6.70 -1.69 -14.43
CA ILE A 105 -6.59 -2.70 -13.38
C ILE A 105 -7.91 -3.46 -13.32
N PHE A 106 -7.85 -4.78 -13.41
CA PHE A 106 -9.01 -5.67 -13.38
C PHE A 106 -8.85 -6.66 -12.24
N LEU A 107 -9.97 -7.08 -11.64
CA LEU A 107 -9.98 -8.16 -10.66
C LEU A 107 -9.74 -9.50 -11.38
N ARG A 108 -8.83 -10.32 -10.86
CA ARG A 108 -8.53 -11.67 -11.34
C ARG A 108 -8.63 -12.67 -10.20
N ASP A 109 -9.10 -13.88 -10.48
CA ASP A 109 -9.03 -14.99 -9.53
C ASP A 109 -7.63 -15.62 -9.58
N GLU A 110 -7.15 -16.17 -8.45
CA GLU A 110 -5.82 -16.79 -8.34
C GLU A 110 -5.68 -18.08 -9.17
N ASP A 111 -6.78 -18.66 -9.67
CA ASP A 111 -6.81 -19.99 -10.29
C ASP A 111 -6.41 -20.06 -11.78
N GLN A 112 -6.17 -18.94 -12.47
CA GLN A 112 -5.84 -18.99 -13.92
C GLN A 112 -4.34 -19.15 -14.25
N THR A 113 -3.48 -19.43 -13.27
CA THR A 113 -2.02 -19.47 -13.48
C THR A 113 -1.47 -20.86 -13.86
N GLN A 114 -2.28 -21.92 -13.97
CA GLN A 114 -1.76 -23.29 -14.20
C GLN A 114 -2.06 -23.93 -15.57
N GLU A 115 -2.99 -23.45 -16.40
CA GLU A 115 -3.35 -24.18 -17.64
C GLU A 115 -2.59 -23.80 -18.92
N GLU A 116 -1.89 -22.66 -18.98
CA GLU A 116 -1.19 -22.26 -20.22
C GLU A 116 0.19 -22.93 -20.43
N THR A 117 0.75 -23.60 -19.44
CA THR A 117 2.08 -24.24 -19.58
C THR A 117 2.02 -25.66 -20.17
N GLN A 118 0.86 -26.32 -20.15
CA GLN A 118 0.78 -27.74 -20.52
C GLN A 118 0.45 -28.02 -22.01
N ILE A 119 -0.08 -27.03 -22.75
CA ILE A 119 -0.45 -27.25 -24.17
C ILE A 119 0.75 -27.17 -25.12
N ARG A 120 1.87 -26.56 -24.70
CA ARG A 120 3.10 -26.49 -25.54
C ARG A 120 4.00 -27.72 -25.46
N ALA A 121 3.80 -28.61 -24.48
CA ALA A 121 4.66 -29.79 -24.27
C ALA A 121 4.18 -31.06 -25.00
N SER A 122 3.02 -31.03 -25.67
CA SER A 122 2.41 -32.22 -26.31
C SER A 122 2.41 -32.16 -27.84
N THR A 123 3.23 -31.31 -28.46
CA THR A 123 3.47 -31.33 -29.91
C THR A 123 4.97 -31.39 -30.18
N VAL A 124 5.55 -32.55 -29.87
CA VAL A 124 6.76 -33.08 -30.50
C VAL A 124 6.65 -34.60 -30.52
#